data_AF-A0A7L8D2J1-F1
#
_entry.id   AF-A0A7L8D2J1-F1
#
_cell.length_a   1.000
_cell.length_b   1.000
_cell.length_c   1.000
_cell.angle_alpha   90.00
_cell.angle_beta   90.00
_cell.angle_gamma   90.00
#
_symmetry.space_group_name_H-M   'P 1'
#
loop_
_entity.id
_entity.type
_entity.pdbx_description
1 polymer ?
#
loop_
_entity_poly.entity_id
_entity_poly.type
_entity_poly.pdbx_seq_one_letter_code
_entity_poly.pdbx_strand_id
1 'polypeptide(L)'
;MLAVALAALLVGGVAVAAYNSFNSGADSTASVAPTGFDVATSDGAAAGSAGDFMGSGDISPIAPADQLEYADVVRVEPVKQKQKLYATVIGTDPVRETSTVATPRQVCEDVVVQERAPERDGNVGGTVVGAVVGGLLGNQVGRGNGRKAATAAGAVAGGFVGNRVDRNHVGGQVVERVDTQCRTVSDTAQSTKVVGYNVTYRNPDGTTGTMRTESKPGEKIALGSEDEVIGYDVTYRYHGQERTLRMDERPGDRLPVIDGKVVTQTAAVGGSERG
;
A
#
# COMPACT_ATOMS: atom_id res chain seq x y z
N MET A 1 33.34 17.17 19.21
CA MET A 1 32.93 15.77 19.32
C MET A 1 31.42 15.71 19.41
N LEU A 2 30.73 15.30 18.35
CA LEU A 2 29.31 14.97 18.38
C LEU A 2 29.09 13.76 17.48
N ALA A 3 28.83 12.62 18.10
CA ALA A 3 28.49 11.37 17.43
C ALA A 3 26.98 11.37 17.18
N VAL A 4 26.57 11.34 15.90
CA VAL A 4 25.17 11.16 15.52
C VAL A 4 24.94 9.68 15.29
N ALA A 5 24.16 9.08 16.18
CA ALA A 5 23.71 7.70 16.14
C ALA A 5 22.73 7.51 14.97
N LEU A 6 23.12 6.69 13.99
CA LEU A 6 22.24 6.21 12.92
C LEU A 6 21.45 5.02 13.44
N ALA A 7 20.16 5.22 13.73
CA ALA A 7 19.21 4.15 13.97
C ALA A 7 18.78 3.54 12.63
N ALA A 8 19.27 2.33 12.35
CA ALA A 8 18.86 1.54 11.20
C ALA A 8 17.45 0.98 11.44
N LEU A 9 16.52 1.36 10.57
CA LEU A 9 15.11 0.96 10.62
C LEU A 9 14.93 -0.41 9.97
N LEU A 10 14.34 -1.32 10.75
CA LEU A 10 13.98 -2.70 10.46
C LEU A 10 13.30 -2.89 9.09
N VAL A 11 13.94 -3.69 8.22
CA VAL A 11 13.29 -4.31 7.06
C VAL A 11 12.49 -5.50 7.57
N GLY A 12 11.16 -5.34 7.67
CA GLY A 12 10.23 -6.41 7.94
C GLY A 12 10.15 -7.36 6.73
N GLY A 13 10.55 -8.61 6.94
CA GLY A 13 10.44 -9.68 5.96
C GLY A 13 8.98 -10.10 5.73
N VAL A 14 8.59 -10.23 4.47
CA VAL A 14 7.36 -10.91 4.08
C VAL A 14 7.70 -12.39 3.89
N ALA A 15 7.28 -13.24 4.82
CA ALA A 15 7.31 -14.68 4.66
C ALA A 15 6.16 -15.08 3.70
N VAL A 16 6.51 -15.63 2.54
CA VAL A 16 5.55 -16.31 1.66
C VAL A 16 5.42 -17.75 2.14
N ALA A 17 4.27 -18.10 2.72
CA ALA A 17 3.94 -19.48 3.05
C ALA A 17 3.54 -20.23 1.78
N ALA A 18 4.35 -21.19 1.37
CA ALA A 18 3.97 -22.20 0.38
C ALA A 18 3.00 -23.19 1.04
N TYR A 19 1.77 -23.28 0.52
CA TYR A 19 0.83 -24.33 0.91
C TYR A 19 1.31 -25.66 0.30
N ASN A 20 1.77 -26.56 1.15
CA ASN A 20 2.14 -27.91 0.75
C ASN A 20 0.92 -28.83 0.88
N SER A 21 0.50 -29.40 -0.24
CA SER A 21 -0.59 -30.38 -0.32
C SER A 21 -0.15 -31.71 0.29
N PHE A 22 -0.64 -32.05 1.47
CA PHE A 22 -0.48 -33.38 2.05
C PHE A 22 -1.63 -34.28 1.61
N ASN A 23 -1.31 -35.18 0.69
CA ASN A 23 -2.08 -36.38 0.40
C ASN A 23 -1.95 -37.33 1.61
N SER A 24 -3.01 -37.46 2.38
CA SER A 24 -3.13 -38.43 3.48
C SER A 24 -4.45 -39.18 3.33
N GLY A 25 -4.50 -40.11 2.38
CA GLY A 25 -5.48 -41.19 2.38
C GLY A 25 -4.92 -42.34 3.20
N ALA A 26 -5.23 -42.37 4.50
CA ALA A 26 -5.02 -43.53 5.35
C ALA A 26 -6.37 -44.26 5.48
N ASP A 27 -6.48 -45.41 4.84
CA ASP A 27 -7.50 -46.40 5.07
C ASP A 27 -7.35 -47.00 6.47
N SER A 28 -8.41 -46.98 7.28
CA SER A 28 -8.79 -48.06 8.20
C SER A 28 -10.16 -47.81 8.84
N THR A 29 -11.15 -48.54 8.32
CA THR A 29 -12.22 -49.27 9.02
C THR A 29 -12.91 -48.62 10.24
N ALA A 30 -14.22 -48.33 10.09
CA ALA A 30 -15.20 -48.59 11.13
C ALA A 30 -16.61 -48.83 10.54
N SER A 31 -17.18 -49.94 10.96
CA SER A 31 -18.50 -50.50 10.66
C SER A 31 -19.68 -49.68 11.19
N VAL A 32 -20.69 -49.44 10.35
CA VAL A 32 -22.10 -49.27 10.79
C VAL A 32 -23.01 -49.84 9.71
N ALA A 33 -23.86 -50.79 10.10
CA ALA A 33 -24.87 -51.43 9.27
C ALA A 33 -26.06 -50.50 8.97
N PRO A 34 -26.77 -50.70 7.85
CA PRO A 34 -28.19 -50.39 7.78
C PRO A 34 -29.02 -51.69 7.79
N THR A 35 -29.98 -51.72 8.69
CA THR A 35 -31.03 -52.72 8.81
C THR A 35 -32.08 -52.55 7.71
N GLY A 36 -32.31 -53.64 6.97
CA GLY A 36 -33.61 -54.18 6.55
C GLY A 36 -34.62 -53.28 5.83
N PHE A 37 -34.94 -53.65 4.58
CA PHE A 37 -36.31 -53.96 4.19
C PHE A 37 -36.28 -54.91 2.98
N ASP A 38 -36.44 -56.21 3.25
CA ASP A 38 -36.63 -57.24 2.24
C ASP A 38 -38.07 -57.20 1.72
N VAL A 39 -38.26 -56.96 0.42
CA VAL A 39 -39.52 -57.25 -0.26
C VAL A 39 -39.47 -58.72 -0.67
N ALA A 40 -40.24 -59.52 0.06
CA ALA A 40 -40.47 -60.93 -0.19
C ALA A 40 -41.12 -61.14 -1.57
N THR A 41 -40.49 -62.00 -2.36
CA THR A 41 -41.13 -62.75 -3.44
C THR A 41 -42.13 -63.73 -2.83
N SER A 42 -43.40 -63.63 -3.20
CA SER A 42 -44.39 -64.68 -2.97
C SER A 42 -44.98 -65.11 -4.31
N ASP A 43 -44.66 -66.35 -4.70
CA ASP A 43 -45.38 -67.12 -5.69
C ASP A 43 -46.87 -67.20 -5.34
N GLY A 44 -47.70 -67.05 -6.38
CA GLY A 44 -49.16 -67.17 -6.29
C GLY A 44 -49.72 -67.63 -7.62
N ALA A 45 -49.57 -68.93 -7.90
CA ALA A 45 -50.33 -69.61 -8.95
C ALA A 45 -51.80 -69.75 -8.51
N ALA A 46 -52.73 -69.28 -9.34
CA ALA A 46 -54.11 -69.75 -9.33
C ALA A 46 -54.68 -69.71 -10.76
N ALA A 47 -55.08 -70.90 -11.21
CA ALA A 47 -55.80 -71.15 -12.45
C ALA A 47 -57.31 -70.89 -12.29
N GLY A 48 -57.97 -70.60 -13.42
CA GLY A 48 -59.44 -70.53 -13.58
C GLY A 48 -59.89 -69.09 -13.87
N SER A 49 -60.54 -68.76 -14.98
CA SER A 49 -61.40 -69.54 -15.87
C SER A 49 -61.46 -68.88 -17.24
N ALA A 50 -61.54 -69.72 -18.27
CA ALA A 50 -61.91 -69.32 -19.62
C ALA A 50 -63.35 -68.81 -19.61
N GLY A 51 -63.52 -67.54 -19.95
CA GLY A 51 -64.78 -66.96 -20.38
C GLY A 51 -64.63 -66.55 -21.83
N ASP A 52 -65.31 -67.28 -22.71
CA ASP A 52 -65.43 -66.99 -24.13
C ASP A 52 -65.94 -65.56 -24.35
N PHE A 53 -65.08 -64.68 -24.86
CA PHE A 53 -65.50 -63.47 -25.56
C PHE A 53 -64.95 -63.52 -26.99
N MET A 54 -65.68 -64.22 -27.85
CA MET A 54 -65.66 -63.96 -29.29
C MET A 54 -66.33 -62.60 -29.53
N GLY A 55 -65.50 -61.56 -29.51
CA GLY A 55 -65.83 -60.23 -29.99
C GLY A 55 -64.82 -59.84 -31.07
N SER A 56 -64.94 -60.46 -32.24
CA SER A 56 -64.39 -59.95 -33.49
C SER A 56 -65.11 -58.64 -33.83
N GLY A 57 -64.68 -57.56 -33.20
CA GLY A 57 -64.95 -56.19 -33.58
C GLY A 57 -63.62 -55.58 -33.95
N ASP A 58 -63.48 -55.19 -35.21
CA ASP A 58 -62.33 -54.47 -35.74
C ASP A 58 -62.10 -53.19 -34.93
N ILE A 59 -61.27 -53.27 -33.89
CA ILE A 59 -60.61 -52.09 -33.35
C ILE A 59 -59.49 -51.80 -34.32
N SER A 60 -59.83 -51.05 -35.37
CA SER A 60 -58.83 -50.33 -36.14
C SER A 60 -57.98 -49.56 -35.12
N PRO A 61 -56.64 -49.72 -35.11
CA PRO A 61 -55.82 -48.82 -34.33
C PRO A 61 -56.14 -47.42 -34.84
N ILE A 62 -56.74 -46.61 -33.98
CA ILE A 62 -56.80 -45.16 -34.16
C ILE A 62 -55.37 -44.77 -34.54
N ALA A 63 -55.22 -44.04 -35.65
CA ALA A 63 -53.94 -43.59 -36.17
C ALA A 63 -53.02 -43.19 -35.00
N PRO A 64 -51.73 -43.58 -35.02
CA PRO A 64 -50.84 -43.27 -33.91
C PRO A 64 -50.95 -41.78 -33.63
N ALA A 65 -51.37 -41.43 -32.41
CA ALA A 65 -51.33 -40.07 -31.93
C ALA A 65 -49.97 -39.49 -32.28
N ASP A 66 -49.95 -38.32 -32.92
CA ASP A 66 -48.77 -37.55 -33.31
C ASP A 66 -47.57 -37.90 -32.43
N GLN A 67 -46.73 -38.82 -32.92
CA GLN A 67 -45.59 -39.29 -32.14
C GLN A 67 -44.62 -38.13 -32.13
N LEU A 68 -44.62 -37.34 -31.04
CA LEU A 68 -43.74 -36.20 -30.88
C LEU A 68 -42.31 -36.69 -31.10
N GLU A 69 -41.71 -36.31 -32.22
CA GLU A 69 -40.35 -36.65 -32.55
C GLU A 69 -39.40 -35.69 -31.84
N TYR A 70 -38.21 -36.18 -31.50
CA TYR A 70 -37.19 -35.40 -30.80
C TYR A 70 -35.83 -35.59 -31.46
N ALA A 71 -35.05 -34.52 -31.48
CA ALA A 71 -33.64 -34.52 -31.81
C ALA A 71 -32.80 -34.48 -30.52
N ASP A 72 -31.73 -35.27 -30.45
CA ASP A 72 -30.81 -35.26 -29.30
C ASP A 72 -29.82 -34.10 -29.45
N VAL A 73 -29.65 -33.29 -28.40
CA VAL A 73 -28.65 -32.21 -28.41
C VAL A 73 -27.27 -32.80 -28.12
N VAL A 74 -26.33 -32.58 -29.04
CA VAL A 74 -24.96 -33.10 -28.97
C VAL A 74 -24.00 -32.06 -28.40
N ARG A 75 -24.17 -30.78 -28.76
CA ARG A 75 -23.29 -29.69 -28.30
C ARG A 75 -24.05 -28.38 -28.17
N VAL A 76 -23.72 -27.62 -27.13
CA VAL A 76 -24.27 -26.28 -26.87
C VAL A 76 -23.11 -25.32 -26.63
N GLU A 77 -22.93 -24.36 -27.55
CA GLU A 77 -21.87 -23.35 -27.47
C GLU A 77 -22.52 -21.96 -27.24
N PRO A 78 -22.25 -21.28 -26.11
CA PRO A 78 -22.80 -19.95 -25.88
C PRO A 78 -22.12 -18.93 -26.78
N VAL A 79 -22.94 -18.09 -27.42
CA VAL A 79 -22.46 -16.99 -28.24
C VAL A 79 -22.40 -15.74 -27.39
N LYS A 80 -21.19 -15.20 -27.26
CA LYS A 80 -20.90 -14.05 -26.40
C LYS A 80 -20.68 -12.79 -27.23
N GLN A 81 -21.18 -11.65 -26.75
CA GLN A 81 -20.91 -10.34 -27.30
C GLN A 81 -20.36 -9.41 -26.22
N LYS A 82 -19.37 -8.58 -26.58
CA LYS A 82 -18.84 -7.54 -25.71
C LYS A 82 -19.87 -6.42 -25.54
N GLN A 83 -20.40 -6.26 -24.34
CA GLN A 83 -21.26 -5.12 -23.96
C GLN A 83 -20.50 -4.18 -23.02
N LYS A 84 -20.73 -2.86 -23.14
CA LYS A 84 -20.13 -1.87 -22.23
C LYS A 84 -20.82 -1.94 -20.87
N LEU A 85 -20.04 -2.19 -19.83
CA LEU A 85 -20.53 -2.23 -18.46
C LEU A 85 -20.36 -0.87 -17.78
N TYR A 86 -21.43 -0.39 -17.17
CA TYR A 86 -21.45 0.86 -16.40
C TYR A 86 -21.84 0.58 -14.96
N ALA A 87 -21.25 1.33 -14.04
CA ALA A 87 -21.66 1.36 -12.63
C ALA A 87 -22.10 2.76 -12.22
N THR A 88 -22.96 2.83 -11.21
CA THR A 88 -23.46 4.08 -10.64
C THR A 88 -22.53 4.52 -9.52
N VAL A 89 -22.06 5.76 -9.55
CA VAL A 89 -21.21 6.32 -8.50
C VAL A 89 -22.06 6.65 -7.29
N ILE A 90 -21.66 6.14 -6.13
CA ILE A 90 -22.35 6.37 -4.85
C ILE A 90 -21.51 7.19 -3.87
N GLY A 91 -20.20 7.31 -4.08
CA GLY A 91 -19.31 8.11 -3.24
C GLY A 91 -18.03 8.55 -3.96
N THR A 92 -17.53 9.74 -3.64
CA THR A 92 -16.30 10.29 -4.22
C THR A 92 -15.47 11.01 -3.16
N ASP A 93 -14.33 10.43 -2.78
CA ASP A 93 -13.43 11.01 -1.78
C ASP A 93 -12.16 11.55 -2.45
N PRO A 94 -11.84 12.85 -2.31
CA PRO A 94 -10.65 13.42 -2.92
C PRO A 94 -9.38 12.97 -2.19
N VAL A 95 -8.38 12.59 -2.96
CA VAL A 95 -7.04 12.22 -2.47
C VAL A 95 -6.16 13.45 -2.54
N ARG A 96 -5.70 13.93 -1.39
CA ARG A 96 -4.88 15.14 -1.30
C ARG A 96 -3.43 14.78 -1.01
N GLU A 97 -2.52 15.45 -1.70
CA GLU A 97 -1.08 15.37 -1.45
C GLU A 97 -0.58 16.75 -1.06
N THR A 98 0.20 16.82 0.01
CA THR A 98 0.81 18.06 0.50
C THR A 98 2.31 18.01 0.25
N SER A 99 2.81 18.96 -0.54
CA SER A 99 4.24 19.16 -0.74
C SER A 99 4.73 20.32 0.13
N THR A 100 5.86 20.13 0.81
CA THR A 100 6.52 21.17 1.60
C THR A 100 7.85 21.50 0.94
N VAL A 101 8.07 22.77 0.63
CA VAL A 101 9.33 23.28 0.07
C VAL A 101 9.96 24.21 1.11
N ALA A 102 11.22 23.96 1.44
CA ALA A 102 12.02 24.82 2.29
C ALA A 102 12.96 25.67 1.42
N THR A 103 12.87 26.99 1.53
CA THR A 103 13.76 27.92 0.82
C THR A 103 14.72 28.55 1.82
N PRO A 104 16.04 28.22 1.76
CA PRO A 104 17.01 28.83 2.65
C PRO A 104 17.25 30.29 2.25
N ARG A 105 17.26 31.18 3.23
CA ARG A 105 17.75 32.56 3.07
C ARG A 105 18.70 32.91 4.19
N GLN A 106 19.67 33.76 3.86
CA GLN A 106 20.64 34.24 4.81
C GLN A 106 20.08 35.48 5.51
N VAL A 107 20.10 35.46 6.84
CA VAL A 107 19.79 36.63 7.68
C VAL A 107 21.08 36.99 8.38
N CYS A 108 21.59 38.19 8.07
CA CYS A 108 22.76 38.76 8.70
C CYS A 108 22.32 39.82 9.72
N GLU A 109 22.86 39.74 10.92
CA GLU A 109 22.65 40.71 11.99
C GLU A 109 24.00 41.23 12.49
N ASP A 110 24.08 42.54 12.70
CA ASP A 110 25.26 43.19 13.26
C ASP A 110 25.21 43.04 14.78
N VAL A 111 26.18 42.30 15.33
CA VAL A 111 26.29 42.04 16.76
C VAL A 111 27.54 42.70 17.30
N VAL A 112 27.39 43.50 18.34
CA VAL A 112 28.52 44.05 19.09
C VAL A 112 29.15 42.95 19.94
N VAL A 113 30.33 42.52 19.53
CA VAL A 113 31.14 41.58 20.31
C VAL A 113 32.19 42.35 21.09
N GLN A 114 32.43 41.88 22.32
CA GLN A 114 33.49 42.38 23.17
C GLN A 114 34.71 41.49 22.98
N GLU A 115 35.69 41.97 22.21
CA GLU A 115 36.99 41.32 22.12
C GLU A 115 37.98 42.01 23.05
N ARG A 116 38.78 41.19 23.76
CA ARG A 116 39.97 41.69 24.44
C ARG A 116 41.06 41.87 23.39
N ALA A 117 41.46 43.10 23.14
CA ALA A 117 42.58 43.38 22.28
C ALA A 117 43.82 42.61 22.79
N PRO A 118 44.62 42.00 21.89
CA PRO A 118 45.85 41.34 22.31
C PRO A 118 46.72 42.35 23.05
N GLU A 119 47.08 42.00 24.28
CA GLU A 119 48.01 42.77 25.11
C GLU A 119 49.26 42.98 24.24
N ARG A 120 49.51 44.22 23.80
CA ARG A 120 50.84 44.54 23.29
C ARG A 120 51.73 44.39 24.50
N ASP A 121 52.51 43.32 24.56
CA ASP A 121 53.58 43.11 25.54
C ASP A 121 54.49 44.34 25.52
N GLY A 122 54.08 45.31 26.34
CA GLY A 122 54.76 46.54 26.58
C GLY A 122 55.94 46.21 27.46
N ASN A 123 57.08 46.02 26.81
CA ASN A 123 58.36 46.38 27.39
C ASN A 123 58.83 45.47 28.54
N VAL A 124 59.26 44.25 28.20
CA VAL A 124 60.26 43.47 28.98
C VAL A 124 61.63 44.21 29.05
N GLY A 125 61.76 45.43 28.50
CA GLY A 125 62.93 46.29 28.63
C GLY A 125 62.99 47.14 29.91
N GLY A 126 61.90 47.25 30.68
CA GLY A 126 61.82 48.14 31.84
C GLY A 126 62.53 47.64 33.11
N THR A 127 62.70 46.33 33.26
CA THR A 127 63.12 45.72 34.54
C THR A 127 64.64 45.57 34.69
N VAL A 128 65.42 45.81 33.63
CA VAL A 128 66.88 45.64 33.67
C VAL A 128 67.62 46.93 34.08
N VAL A 129 67.00 48.11 33.98
CA VAL A 129 67.68 49.40 34.27
C VAL A 129 67.77 49.71 35.76
N GLY A 130 66.84 49.23 36.59
CA GLY A 130 66.84 49.49 38.03
C GLY A 130 68.06 48.93 38.77
N ALA A 131 68.61 47.81 38.30
CA ALA A 131 69.79 47.18 38.90
C ALA A 131 71.09 47.96 38.61
N VAL A 132 71.19 48.60 37.44
CA VAL A 132 72.41 49.31 37.03
C VAL A 132 72.53 50.65 37.76
N VAL A 133 71.41 51.36 37.95
CA VAL A 133 71.41 52.65 38.66
C VAL A 133 71.68 52.46 40.17
N GLY A 134 71.12 51.41 40.79
CA GLY A 134 71.39 51.09 42.20
C GLY A 134 72.83 50.62 42.48
N GLY A 135 73.43 49.87 41.55
CA GLY A 135 74.80 49.35 41.69
C GLY A 135 75.89 50.43 41.57
N LEU A 136 75.66 51.47 40.76
CA LEU A 136 76.66 52.51 40.52
C LEU A 136 76.68 53.59 41.62
N LEU A 137 75.52 53.93 42.20
CA LEU A 137 75.44 54.92 43.28
C LEU A 137 75.91 54.36 44.65
N GLY A 138 75.78 53.04 44.88
CA GLY A 138 76.24 52.39 46.12
C GLY A 138 77.76 52.34 46.32
N ASN A 139 78.56 52.50 45.25
CA ASN A 139 80.02 52.35 45.30
C ASN A 139 80.77 53.61 45.77
N GLN A 140 80.10 54.77 45.92
CA GLN A 140 80.78 56.03 46.26
C GLN A 140 80.82 56.35 47.78
N VAL A 141 80.02 55.67 48.61
CA VAL A 141 79.90 55.99 50.04
C VAL A 141 80.75 55.02 50.89
N GLY A 142 81.88 55.50 51.43
CA GLY A 142 82.64 54.86 52.53
C GLY A 142 83.99 54.26 52.13
N ARG A 143 85.10 54.54 52.83
CA ARG A 143 86.43 53.97 52.52
C ARG A 143 86.69 52.76 53.44
N GLY A 144 86.96 51.58 52.86
CA GLY A 144 87.33 50.35 53.60
C GLY A 144 86.64 49.06 53.10
N ASN A 145 86.99 47.91 53.68
CA ASN A 145 86.47 46.58 53.33
C ASN A 145 84.94 46.42 53.48
N GLY A 146 84.25 47.38 54.10
CA GLY A 146 82.79 47.44 54.20
C GLY A 146 82.05 47.76 52.89
N ARG A 147 82.73 48.29 51.85
CA ARG A 147 82.09 48.62 50.55
C ARG A 147 81.49 47.42 49.83
N LYS A 148 82.19 46.27 49.85
CA LYS A 148 81.76 45.07 49.13
C LYS A 148 80.47 44.48 49.73
N ALA A 149 80.31 44.58 51.06
CA ALA A 149 79.11 44.14 51.75
C ALA A 149 77.90 45.06 51.46
N ALA A 150 78.11 46.37 51.39
CA ALA A 150 77.05 47.35 51.14
C ALA A 150 76.47 47.25 49.72
N THR A 151 77.31 47.06 48.69
CA THR A 151 76.84 46.87 47.30
C THR A 151 76.05 45.57 47.14
N ALA A 152 76.48 44.49 47.79
CA ALA A 152 75.75 43.22 47.77
C ALA A 152 74.38 43.39 48.46
N ALA A 153 74.31 44.06 49.60
CA ALA A 153 73.05 44.33 50.32
C ALA A 153 72.08 45.22 49.53
N GLY A 154 72.57 46.24 48.82
CA GLY A 154 71.75 47.14 48.00
C GLY A 154 71.10 46.45 46.80
N ALA A 155 71.77 45.47 46.18
CA ALA A 155 71.22 44.67 45.08
C ALA A 155 70.08 43.74 45.54
N VAL A 156 70.21 43.12 46.73
CA VAL A 156 69.15 42.24 47.26
C VAL A 156 67.94 43.03 47.75
N ALA A 157 68.15 44.22 48.33
CA ALA A 157 67.07 45.12 48.74
C ALA A 157 66.32 45.72 47.53
N GLY A 158 67.03 46.07 46.45
CA GLY A 158 66.43 46.54 45.20
C GLY A 158 65.63 45.48 44.43
N GLY A 159 65.97 44.20 44.60
CA GLY A 159 65.27 43.08 43.97
C GLY A 159 63.92 42.73 44.61
N PHE A 160 63.71 43.07 45.89
CA PHE A 160 62.51 42.63 46.61
C PHE A 160 61.27 43.50 46.38
N VAL A 161 61.45 44.73 45.88
CA VAL A 161 60.33 45.65 45.58
C VAL A 161 59.79 45.48 44.15
N GLY A 162 60.51 44.75 43.27
CA GLY A 162 60.16 44.61 41.87
C GLY A 162 58.95 43.72 41.54
N ASN A 163 58.40 42.96 42.50
CA ASN A 163 57.35 41.96 42.21
C ASN A 163 55.94 42.36 42.68
N ARG A 164 55.66 43.66 42.85
CA ARG A 164 54.32 44.12 43.25
C ARG A 164 53.65 45.11 42.30
N VAL A 165 54.31 45.47 41.21
CA VAL A 165 53.77 46.40 40.20
C VAL A 165 53.03 45.70 39.06
N ASP A 166 52.98 44.37 39.03
CA ASP A 166 52.21 43.61 38.04
C ASP A 166 51.07 42.78 38.66
N ARG A 167 50.16 43.46 39.38
CA ARG A 167 48.86 42.86 39.73
C ARG A 167 47.65 43.63 39.21
N ASN A 168 47.91 44.73 38.51
CA ASN A 168 46.89 45.49 37.79
C ASN A 168 47.16 45.43 36.27
N HIS A 169 47.53 44.25 35.76
CA HIS A 169 47.28 43.95 34.36
C HIS A 169 45.76 43.88 34.19
N VAL A 170 45.17 45.06 33.97
CA VAL A 170 43.83 45.24 33.46
C VAL A 170 43.84 44.59 32.09
N GLY A 171 43.49 43.29 32.07
CA GLY A 171 43.47 42.49 30.86
C GLY A 171 42.86 43.32 29.73
N GLY A 172 43.61 43.40 28.62
CA GLY A 172 43.50 44.41 27.57
C GLY A 172 42.13 45.06 27.37
N GLN A 173 42.15 46.37 27.09
CA GLN A 173 40.95 47.18 26.83
C GLN A 173 39.92 46.37 26.04
N VAL A 174 38.74 46.21 26.64
CA VAL A 174 37.59 45.61 25.97
C VAL A 174 37.20 46.58 24.86
N VAL A 175 37.49 46.20 23.62
CA VAL A 175 37.11 46.96 22.45
C VAL A 175 35.83 46.35 21.90
N GLU A 176 34.83 47.19 21.70
CA GLU A 176 33.61 46.80 21.01
C GLU A 176 33.91 46.74 19.51
N ARG A 177 33.69 45.57 18.91
CA ARG A 177 33.71 45.40 17.46
C ARG A 177 32.32 45.00 17.00
N VAL A 178 31.85 45.63 15.92
CA VAL A 178 30.65 45.19 15.22
C VAL A 178 31.06 44.04 14.30
N ASP A 179 30.58 42.84 14.60
CA ASP A 179 30.75 41.68 13.75
C ASP A 179 29.41 41.34 13.08
N THR A 180 29.40 41.20 11.76
CA THR A 180 28.22 40.76 11.03
C THR A 180 28.12 39.23 11.13
N GLN A 181 27.13 38.74 11.88
CA GLN A 181 26.85 37.31 11.97
C GLN A 181 25.71 36.94 11.04
N CYS A 182 25.99 36.05 10.09
CA CYS A 182 24.98 35.53 9.18
C CYS A 182 24.56 34.12 9.60
N ARG A 183 23.24 33.90 9.70
CA ARG A 183 22.67 32.55 9.86
C ARG A 183 21.70 32.25 8.73
N THR A 184 21.66 30.99 8.33
CA THR A 184 20.66 30.51 7.37
C THR A 184 19.37 30.21 8.09
N VAL A 185 18.29 30.87 7.69
CA VAL A 185 16.92 30.54 8.12
C VAL A 185 16.20 29.90 6.95
N SER A 186 15.36 28.90 7.23
CA SER A 186 14.54 28.25 6.20
C SER A 186 13.11 28.72 6.33
N ASP A 187 12.58 29.36 5.30
CA ASP A 187 11.14 29.60 5.21
C ASP A 187 10.50 28.36 4.57
N THR A 188 9.39 27.88 5.15
CA THR A 188 8.66 26.72 4.64
C THR A 188 7.37 27.15 3.96
N ALA A 189 7.18 26.69 2.73
CA ALA A 189 5.94 26.84 1.98
C ALA A 189 5.29 25.47 1.81
N GLN A 190 3.98 25.39 2.08
CA GLN A 190 3.20 24.17 1.88
C GLN A 190 2.17 24.39 0.77
N SER A 191 2.02 23.39 -0.10
CA SER A 191 0.99 23.38 -1.14
C SER A 191 0.28 22.04 -1.13
N THR A 192 -1.04 22.06 -1.04
CA THR A 192 -1.89 20.86 -1.08
C THR A 192 -2.66 20.84 -2.38
N LYS A 193 -2.56 19.74 -3.13
CA LYS A 193 -3.32 19.52 -4.37
C LYS A 193 -4.09 18.20 -4.31
N VAL A 194 -5.24 18.16 -4.98
CA VAL A 194 -5.96 16.91 -5.21
C VAL A 194 -5.26 16.17 -6.35
N VAL A 195 -4.83 14.94 -6.09
CA VAL A 195 -4.09 14.09 -7.04
C VAL A 195 -4.93 12.96 -7.62
N GLY A 196 -6.15 12.77 -7.11
CA GLY A 196 -7.10 11.80 -7.62
C GLY A 196 -8.31 11.67 -6.70
N TYR A 197 -9.15 10.68 -6.99
CA TYR A 197 -10.36 10.39 -6.24
C TYR A 197 -10.47 8.89 -5.97
N ASN A 198 -10.84 8.53 -4.74
CA ASN A 198 -11.32 7.19 -4.44
C ASN A 198 -12.83 7.19 -4.66
N VAL A 199 -13.28 6.35 -5.58
CA VAL A 199 -14.66 6.30 -6.04
C VAL A 199 -15.29 5.01 -5.56
N THR A 200 -16.41 5.12 -4.86
CA THR A 200 -17.24 3.98 -4.49
C THR A 200 -18.40 3.92 -5.46
N TYR A 201 -18.63 2.74 -6.05
CA TYR A 201 -19.64 2.54 -7.08
C TYR A 201 -20.48 1.30 -6.82
N ARG A 202 -21.71 1.31 -7.33
CA ARG A 202 -22.63 0.17 -7.33
C ARG A 202 -22.76 -0.40 -8.74
N ASN A 203 -22.53 -1.69 -8.87
CA ASN A 203 -22.71 -2.48 -10.08
C ASN A 203 -24.19 -2.76 -10.36
N PRO A 204 -24.56 -3.10 -11.61
CA PRO A 204 -25.94 -3.48 -11.95
C PRO A 204 -26.46 -4.70 -11.18
N ASP A 205 -25.57 -5.61 -10.78
CA ASP A 205 -25.88 -6.78 -9.93
C ASP A 205 -26.13 -6.42 -8.45
N GLY A 206 -26.00 -5.15 -8.07
CA GLY A 206 -26.17 -4.64 -6.72
C GLY A 206 -24.91 -4.68 -5.85
N THR A 207 -23.83 -5.32 -6.30
CA THR A 207 -22.56 -5.34 -5.58
C THR A 207 -21.91 -3.94 -5.58
N THR A 208 -21.03 -3.70 -4.61
CA THR A 208 -20.33 -2.42 -4.48
C THR A 208 -18.83 -2.64 -4.64
N GLY A 209 -18.18 -1.76 -5.40
CA GLY A 209 -16.74 -1.76 -5.60
C GLY A 209 -16.13 -0.40 -5.31
N THR A 210 -14.79 -0.36 -5.28
CA THR A 210 -14.04 0.89 -5.21
C THR A 210 -13.00 0.94 -6.33
N MET A 211 -12.70 2.14 -6.82
CA MET A 211 -11.60 2.34 -7.77
C MET A 211 -10.96 3.72 -7.59
N ARG A 212 -9.76 3.89 -8.15
CA ARG A 212 -9.12 5.20 -8.26
C ARG A 212 -9.35 5.83 -9.62
N THR A 213 -9.64 7.13 -9.62
CA THR A 213 -9.70 7.96 -10.82
C THR A 213 -8.80 9.17 -10.68
N GLU A 214 -8.22 9.63 -11.80
CA GLU A 214 -7.38 10.84 -11.82
C GLU A 214 -8.21 12.13 -11.72
N SER A 215 -9.42 12.11 -12.28
CA SER A 215 -10.36 13.22 -12.28
C SER A 215 -11.63 12.86 -11.53
N LYS A 216 -12.40 13.89 -11.12
CA LYS A 216 -13.67 13.69 -10.41
C LYS A 216 -14.65 12.95 -11.34
N PRO A 217 -15.19 11.79 -10.96
CA PRO A 217 -16.13 11.07 -11.80
C PRO A 217 -17.49 11.77 -11.85
N GLY A 218 -18.27 11.46 -12.88
CA GLY A 218 -19.69 11.83 -12.95
C GLY A 218 -20.57 10.84 -12.18
N GLU A 219 -21.86 10.79 -12.52
CA GLU A 219 -22.84 9.89 -11.91
C GLU A 219 -22.64 8.41 -12.28
N LYS A 220 -22.00 8.15 -13.43
CA LYS A 220 -21.71 6.80 -13.93
C LYS A 220 -20.26 6.68 -14.37
N ILE A 221 -19.70 5.50 -14.15
CA ILE A 221 -18.36 5.13 -14.57
C ILE A 221 -18.43 3.91 -15.49
N ALA A 222 -17.59 3.91 -16.53
CA ALA A 222 -17.41 2.74 -17.37
C ALA A 222 -16.44 1.78 -16.68
N LEU A 223 -16.87 0.54 -16.46
CA LEU A 223 -16.02 -0.52 -15.90
C LEU A 223 -15.28 -1.32 -17.00
N GLY A 224 -15.53 -0.98 -18.26
CA GLY A 224 -14.95 -1.64 -19.42
C GLY A 224 -16.00 -2.36 -20.23
N SER A 225 -15.76 -3.63 -20.55
CA SER A 225 -16.70 -4.46 -21.31
C SER A 225 -16.78 -5.87 -20.73
N GLU A 226 -17.99 -6.39 -20.68
CA GLU A 226 -18.31 -7.74 -20.22
C GLU A 226 -18.83 -8.59 -21.39
N ASP A 227 -18.71 -9.92 -21.29
CA ASP A 227 -19.29 -10.85 -22.24
C ASP A 227 -20.75 -11.16 -21.86
N GLU A 228 -21.69 -10.68 -22.67
CA GLU A 228 -23.10 -11.01 -22.57
C GLU A 228 -23.42 -12.20 -23.49
N VAL A 229 -24.10 -13.23 -22.98
CA VAL A 229 -24.54 -14.36 -23.81
C VAL A 229 -25.80 -13.93 -24.55
N ILE A 230 -25.69 -13.81 -25.87
CA ILE A 230 -26.77 -13.35 -26.75
C ILE A 230 -27.49 -14.50 -27.46
N GLY A 231 -27.06 -15.74 -27.23
CA GLY A 231 -27.67 -16.94 -27.80
C GLY A 231 -26.76 -18.16 -27.73
N TYR A 232 -27.16 -19.23 -28.41
CA TYR A 232 -26.50 -20.52 -28.38
C TYR A 232 -26.41 -21.12 -29.79
N ASP A 233 -25.22 -21.53 -30.19
CA ASP A 233 -25.04 -22.44 -31.32
C ASP A 233 -25.26 -23.87 -30.82
N VAL A 234 -26.32 -24.50 -31.32
CA VAL A 234 -26.78 -25.80 -30.87
C VAL A 234 -26.61 -26.81 -31.97
N THR A 235 -25.74 -27.79 -31.74
CA THR A 235 -25.58 -28.95 -32.62
C THR A 235 -26.45 -30.07 -32.10
N TYR A 236 -27.42 -30.49 -32.90
CA TYR A 236 -28.34 -31.59 -32.60
C TYR A 236 -28.18 -32.72 -33.59
N ARG A 237 -28.55 -33.93 -33.18
CA ARG A 237 -28.59 -35.13 -34.01
C ARG A 237 -30.02 -35.60 -34.19
N TYR A 238 -30.42 -35.74 -35.45
CA TYR A 238 -31.74 -36.23 -35.83
C TYR A 238 -31.60 -37.18 -37.02
N HIS A 239 -32.16 -38.39 -36.90
CA HIS A 239 -31.96 -39.49 -37.87
C HIS A 239 -30.49 -39.76 -38.22
N GLY A 240 -29.61 -39.69 -37.21
CA GLY A 240 -28.17 -39.93 -37.37
C GLY A 240 -27.38 -38.80 -38.05
N GLN A 241 -28.04 -37.72 -38.48
CA GLN A 241 -27.38 -36.54 -39.05
C GLN A 241 -27.21 -35.46 -37.99
N GLU A 242 -26.02 -34.88 -37.90
CA GLU A 242 -25.77 -33.71 -37.05
C GLU A 242 -26.04 -32.42 -37.84
N ARG A 243 -26.74 -31.48 -37.21
CA ARG A 243 -27.02 -30.15 -37.75
C ARG A 243 -26.86 -29.11 -36.66
N THR A 244 -26.43 -27.92 -37.04
CA THR A 244 -26.28 -26.78 -36.14
C THR A 244 -27.34 -25.73 -36.46
N LEU A 245 -27.96 -25.18 -35.42
CA LEU A 245 -28.83 -24.01 -35.53
C LEU A 245 -28.54 -23.01 -34.41
N ARG A 246 -28.96 -21.76 -34.59
CA ARG A 246 -28.86 -20.71 -33.58
C ARG A 246 -30.16 -20.65 -32.77
N MET A 247 -30.05 -20.63 -31.45
CA MET A 247 -31.16 -20.43 -30.51
C MET A 247 -30.90 -19.21 -29.63
N ASP A 248 -31.98 -18.54 -29.20
CA ASP A 248 -31.89 -17.40 -28.28
C ASP A 248 -31.75 -17.86 -26.82
N GLU A 249 -32.43 -18.96 -26.47
CA GLU A 249 -32.41 -19.57 -25.14
C GLU A 249 -31.56 -20.83 -25.11
N ARG A 250 -31.08 -21.21 -23.91
CA ARG A 250 -30.32 -22.44 -23.73
C ARG A 250 -31.24 -23.65 -23.98
N PRO A 251 -30.92 -24.55 -24.92
CA PRO A 251 -31.73 -25.73 -25.17
C PRO A 251 -31.67 -26.70 -23.98
N GLY A 252 -32.71 -27.53 -23.85
CA GLY A 252 -32.65 -28.74 -23.05
C GLY A 252 -31.84 -29.85 -23.74
N ASP A 253 -31.87 -31.06 -23.18
CA ASP A 253 -31.11 -32.20 -23.73
C ASP A 253 -31.68 -32.72 -25.06
N ARG A 254 -32.93 -32.37 -25.36
CA ARG A 254 -33.64 -32.75 -26.60
C ARG A 254 -34.46 -31.59 -27.12
N LEU A 255 -34.61 -31.54 -28.44
CA LEU A 255 -35.43 -30.54 -29.13
C LEU A 255 -36.61 -31.21 -29.83
N PRO A 256 -37.84 -30.69 -29.67
CA PRO A 256 -39.00 -31.23 -30.36
C PRO A 256 -38.90 -30.98 -31.87
N VAL A 257 -39.34 -31.97 -32.64
CA VAL A 257 -39.39 -31.95 -34.09
C VAL A 257 -40.86 -32.03 -34.53
N ILE A 258 -41.30 -31.04 -35.30
CA ILE A 258 -42.65 -30.97 -35.88
C ILE A 258 -42.48 -30.83 -37.38
N ASP A 259 -43.18 -31.67 -38.15
CA ASP A 259 -43.06 -31.72 -39.61
C ASP A 259 -41.61 -31.88 -40.11
N GLY A 260 -40.80 -32.66 -39.38
CA GLY A 260 -39.37 -32.88 -39.70
C GLY A 260 -38.47 -31.65 -39.47
N LYS A 261 -38.98 -30.59 -38.84
CA LYS A 261 -38.21 -29.39 -38.49
C LYS A 261 -38.09 -29.26 -36.98
N VAL A 262 -36.86 -29.01 -36.52
CA VAL A 262 -36.61 -28.70 -35.11
C VAL A 262 -37.25 -27.37 -34.76
N VAL A 263 -38.06 -27.37 -33.70
CA VAL A 263 -38.68 -26.16 -33.17
C VAL A 263 -37.72 -25.50 -32.18
N THR A 264 -37.39 -24.25 -32.43
CA THR A 264 -36.45 -23.46 -31.61
C THR A 264 -37.14 -22.60 -30.56
N GLN A 265 -38.46 -22.49 -30.63
CA GLN A 265 -39.27 -21.81 -29.64
C GLN A 265 -39.76 -22.86 -28.64
N THR A 266 -39.26 -22.80 -27.42
CA THR A 266 -40.02 -23.32 -26.29
C THR A 266 -41.34 -22.53 -26.32
N ALA A 267 -42.46 -23.16 -26.67
CA ALA A 267 -43.75 -22.52 -26.43
C ALA A 267 -43.80 -22.26 -24.93
N ALA A 268 -43.58 -21.01 -24.54
CA ALA A 268 -43.77 -20.59 -23.18
C ALA A 268 -45.24 -20.92 -22.88
N VAL A 269 -45.47 -21.94 -22.04
CA VAL A 269 -46.76 -22.10 -21.38
C VAL A 269 -46.84 -20.95 -20.39
N GLY A 270 -47.10 -19.76 -20.93
CA GLY A 270 -47.44 -18.56 -20.19
C GLY A 270 -48.81 -18.78 -19.60
N GLY A 271 -48.85 -19.40 -18.43
CA GLY A 271 -50.01 -19.41 -17.57
C GLY A 271 -50.35 -17.97 -17.20
N SER A 272 -51.36 -17.44 -17.89
CA SER A 272 -52.13 -16.28 -17.48
C SER A 272 -52.79 -16.52 -16.11
N GLU A 273 -53.15 -15.41 -15.46
CA GLU A 273 -54.06 -15.26 -14.31
C GLU A 273 -53.47 -15.24 -12.89
N ARG A 274 -53.36 -14.03 -12.32
CA ARG A 274 -54.45 -13.40 -11.56
C ARG A 274 -54.22 -11.90 -11.42
N GLY A 275 -55.20 -11.12 -11.88
CA GLY A 275 -55.39 -9.72 -11.52
C GLY A 275 -56.07 -9.57 -10.16
#